data_AF-A0A1U8PAT3-F1
#
_entry.id   AF-A0A1U8PAT3-F1
#
_cell.length_a   1.000
_cell.length_b   1.000
_cell.length_c   1.000
_cell.angle_alpha   90.00
_cell.angle_beta   90.00
_cell.angle_gamma   90.00
#
_symmetry.space_group_name_H-M   'P 1'
#
loop_
_entity.id
_entity.type
_entity.pdbx_description
1 polymer ?
#
loop_
_entity_poly.entity_id
_entity_poly.type
_entity_poly.pdbx_seq_one_letter_code
_entity_poly.pdbx_strand_id
1 'polypeptide(L)'
;METGKKAIREEENSSSKPGNAFHQSALPTQPMEKPFEYRKRPLSHQELENIARTDPKRAKRIIINRKSALRAKEKKKLYTCELEQRFQKLKSQAAQASLQVNLLQMEQKSLINENSMLKDHTKLTKQMIELQESKKDVIRKEIKFYQHFVPTQMCGTVGGNMVNNLIPVWVNNSSMAATQGLTLLHPVGQLSNQTRLPRPQALGQ
;
A
#
# COMPACT_ATOMS: atom_id res chain seq x y z
N MET A 1 20.45 17.11 -31.89
CA MET A 1 19.45 17.86 -31.12
C MET A 1 20.17 18.54 -29.98
N GLU A 2 20.20 19.85 -30.06
CA GLU A 2 21.06 20.78 -29.35
C GLU A 2 20.18 21.53 -28.36
N THR A 3 20.44 21.45 -27.06
CA THR A 3 19.82 22.34 -26.08
C THR A 3 20.76 22.63 -24.91
N GLY A 4 21.49 23.73 -25.08
CA GLY A 4 21.90 24.75 -24.10
C GLY A 4 22.00 24.39 -22.62
N LYS A 5 23.24 24.27 -22.14
CA LYS A 5 23.61 24.50 -20.74
C LYS A 5 23.71 26.02 -20.50
N LYS A 6 22.75 26.61 -19.77
CA LYS A 6 22.84 28.01 -19.32
C LYS A 6 23.76 28.10 -18.10
N ALA A 7 24.81 28.90 -18.24
CA ALA A 7 25.70 29.33 -17.18
C ALA A 7 24.94 30.20 -16.17
N ILE A 8 25.12 29.94 -14.87
CA ILE A 8 24.67 30.83 -13.79
C ILE A 8 25.86 31.73 -13.45
N ARG A 9 25.71 33.01 -13.80
CA ARG A 9 26.61 34.11 -13.46
C ARG A 9 26.21 34.59 -12.06
N GLU A 10 27.10 34.42 -11.10
CA GLU A 10 26.96 35.03 -9.77
C GLU A 10 27.22 36.54 -9.91
N GLU A 11 26.21 37.36 -9.67
CA GLU A 11 26.36 38.81 -9.58
C GLU A 11 26.73 39.20 -8.16
N GLU A 12 27.95 39.72 -8.01
CA GLU A 12 28.39 40.48 -6.86
C GLU A 12 27.52 41.73 -6.71
N ASN A 13 26.73 41.81 -5.64
CA ASN A 13 25.99 43.03 -5.31
C ASN A 13 26.71 43.79 -4.19
N SER A 14 27.70 44.58 -4.63
CA SER A 14 28.42 45.58 -3.84
C SER A 14 27.57 46.86 -3.77
N SER A 15 26.91 47.13 -2.63
CA SER A 15 26.26 48.42 -2.38
C SER A 15 26.86 49.08 -1.14
N SER A 16 28.00 49.74 -1.37
CA SER A 16 28.59 50.73 -0.47
C SER A 16 27.77 52.02 -0.52
N LYS A 17 27.39 52.56 0.64
CA LYS A 17 27.02 53.97 0.80
C LYS A 17 27.95 54.62 1.84
N PRO A 18 28.70 55.68 1.51
CA PRO A 18 29.50 56.41 2.48
C PRO A 18 28.62 57.46 3.17
N GLY A 19 28.46 57.33 4.48
CA GLY A 19 27.72 58.28 5.32
C GLY A 19 28.66 59.20 6.10
N ASN A 20 29.00 60.33 5.48
CA ASN A 20 29.19 61.66 6.07
C ASN A 20 29.99 61.77 7.41
N ALA A 21 31.29 62.05 7.30
CA ALA A 21 32.13 62.48 8.43
C ALA A 21 31.97 63.99 8.66
N PHE A 22 31.03 64.37 9.54
CA PHE A 22 30.97 65.72 10.08
C PHE A 22 31.98 65.87 11.24
N HIS A 23 32.95 66.76 11.05
CA HIS A 23 33.76 67.29 12.14
C HIS A 23 32.88 68.08 13.12
N GLN A 24 33.01 67.82 14.42
CA GLN A 24 32.71 68.82 15.45
C GLN A 24 33.62 68.63 16.67
N SER A 25 34.17 69.76 17.07
CA SER A 25 35.12 70.06 18.14
C SER A 25 34.54 69.92 19.56
N ALA A 26 35.45 69.90 20.54
CA ALA A 26 35.29 69.68 21.98
C ALA A 26 34.23 70.49 22.75
N LEU A 27 33.56 69.88 23.75
CA LEU A 27 33.50 70.24 25.20
C LEU A 27 32.56 69.29 26.01
N PRO A 28 32.66 69.19 27.36
CA PRO A 28 32.14 68.09 28.17
C PRO A 28 30.74 68.35 28.74
N THR A 29 29.79 67.43 28.56
CA THR A 29 28.54 67.45 29.38
C THR A 29 27.85 66.09 29.47
N GLN A 30 27.66 65.67 30.73
CA GLN A 30 26.69 64.72 31.32
C GLN A 30 26.72 63.24 30.89
N PRO A 31 26.59 62.30 31.86
CA PRO A 31 26.37 60.90 31.56
C PRO A 31 24.96 60.74 30.98
N MET A 32 24.88 60.73 29.64
CA MET A 32 23.68 60.37 28.91
C MET A 32 23.31 58.93 29.27
N GLU A 33 22.18 58.75 29.95
CA GLU A 33 21.60 57.43 30.20
C GLU A 33 21.46 56.68 28.87
N LYS A 34 21.98 55.45 28.83
CA LYS A 34 22.05 54.58 27.66
C LYS A 34 20.68 54.49 26.94
N PRO A 35 20.56 54.96 25.70
CA PRO A 35 19.35 54.75 24.92
C PRO A 35 19.20 53.26 24.61
N PHE A 36 18.07 52.70 25.05
CA PHE A 36 17.63 51.33 24.76
C PHE A 36 18.37 50.19 25.47
N GLU A 37 18.19 50.14 26.78
CA GLU A 37 18.24 48.86 27.48
C GLU A 37 17.11 47.95 26.94
N TYR A 38 17.49 46.83 26.31
CA TYR A 38 16.56 45.82 25.82
C TYR A 38 15.88 45.15 27.02
N ARG A 39 14.81 45.78 27.50
CA ARG A 39 14.13 45.34 28.72
C ARG A 39 13.45 44.00 28.47
N LYS A 40 14.01 42.93 29.04
CA LYS A 40 13.46 41.56 28.96
C LYS A 40 12.10 41.40 29.66
N ARG A 41 11.74 42.35 30.53
CA ARG A 41 10.50 42.34 31.31
C ARG A 41 9.65 43.57 30.99
N PRO A 42 8.32 43.43 30.87
CA PRO A 42 7.44 44.57 30.66
C PRO A 42 7.53 45.54 31.86
N LEU A 43 7.36 46.82 31.56
CA LEU A 43 7.29 47.89 32.56
C LEU A 43 6.28 47.57 33.67
N SER A 44 6.65 47.90 34.91
CA SER A 44 5.75 47.83 36.05
C SER A 44 4.66 48.91 35.95
N HIS A 45 3.59 48.76 36.74
CA HIS A 45 2.49 49.72 36.73
C HIS A 45 2.96 51.12 37.19
N GLN A 46 3.78 51.17 38.24
CA GLN A 46 4.31 52.42 38.80
C GLN A 46 5.26 53.13 37.83
N GLU A 47 6.07 52.38 37.07
CA GLU A 47 6.91 52.95 36.01
C GLU A 47 6.07 53.53 34.86
N LEU A 48 5.01 52.82 34.46
CA LEU A 48 4.06 53.30 33.45
C LEU A 48 3.30 54.54 33.92
N GLU A 49 2.98 54.64 35.20
CA GLU A 49 2.31 55.81 35.80
C GLU A 49 3.23 57.03 35.82
N ASN A 50 4.50 56.85 36.20
CA ASN A 50 5.51 57.92 36.13
C ASN A 50 5.70 58.42 34.68
N ILE A 51 5.68 57.50 33.70
CA ILE A 51 5.70 57.86 32.27
C ILE A 51 4.40 58.58 31.88
N ALA A 52 3.23 58.20 32.40
CA ALA A 52 1.98 58.86 32.07
C ALA A 52 1.90 60.31 32.60
N ARG A 53 2.50 60.59 33.76
CA ARG A 53 2.60 61.95 34.33
C ARG A 53 3.48 62.88 33.47
N THR A 54 4.48 62.33 32.78
CA THR A 54 5.43 63.10 31.96
C THR A 54 5.05 63.11 30.47
N ASP A 55 4.68 61.96 29.90
CA ASP A 55 4.21 61.79 28.52
C ASP A 55 3.05 60.76 28.42
N PRO A 56 1.80 61.23 28.44
CA PRO A 56 0.62 60.35 28.36
C PRO A 56 0.47 59.66 26.99
N LYS A 57 1.01 60.23 25.89
CA LYS A 57 0.95 59.60 24.56
C LYS A 57 1.87 58.39 24.49
N ARG A 58 3.08 58.50 25.05
CA ARG A 58 4.01 57.36 25.18
C ARG A 58 3.44 56.26 26.07
N ALA A 59 2.85 56.61 27.22
CA ALA A 59 2.20 55.63 28.08
C ALA A 59 1.10 54.83 27.34
N LYS A 60 0.22 55.52 26.60
CA LYS A 60 -0.82 54.87 25.77
C LYS A 60 -0.22 53.93 24.72
N ARG A 61 0.84 54.35 24.01
CA ARG A 61 1.54 53.48 23.01
C ARG A 61 2.11 52.21 23.65
N ILE A 62 2.70 52.32 24.84
CA ILE A 62 3.24 51.16 25.58
C ILE A 62 2.12 50.18 25.93
N ILE A 63 0.97 50.66 26.41
CA ILE A 63 -0.18 49.80 26.76
C ILE A 63 -0.72 49.07 25.52
N ILE A 64 -0.92 49.80 24.42
CA ILE A 64 -1.42 49.24 23.17
C ILE A 64 -0.45 48.19 22.63
N ASN A 65 0.86 48.50 22.58
CA ASN A 65 1.88 47.57 22.12
C ASN A 65 1.99 46.34 23.03
N ARG A 66 1.92 46.51 24.36
CA ARG A 66 1.89 45.39 25.31
C ARG A 66 0.71 44.46 25.01
N LYS A 67 -0.48 45.01 24.77
CA LYS A 67 -1.68 44.23 24.43
C LYS A 67 -1.54 43.49 23.10
N SER A 68 -1.01 44.13 22.06
CA SER A 68 -0.80 43.47 20.76
C SER A 68 0.32 42.43 20.81
N ALA A 69 1.42 42.69 21.53
CA ALA A 69 2.51 41.75 21.74
C ALA A 69 2.06 40.50 22.51
N LEU A 70 1.20 40.64 23.53
CA LEU A 70 0.60 39.50 24.24
C LEU A 70 -0.22 38.62 23.29
N ARG A 71 -1.11 39.23 22.50
CA ARG A 71 -1.92 38.50 21.50
C ARG A 71 -1.06 37.85 20.42
N ALA A 72 0.00 38.51 19.97
CA ALA A 72 0.92 37.94 19.00
C ALA A 72 1.66 36.72 19.57
N LYS A 73 2.09 36.78 20.83
CA LYS A 73 2.73 35.65 21.53
C LYS A 73 1.76 34.49 21.72
N GLU A 74 0.52 34.78 22.10
CA GLU A 74 -0.55 33.78 22.23
C GLU A 74 -0.84 33.10 20.89
N LYS A 75 -1.06 33.89 19.83
CA LYS A 75 -1.27 33.37 18.48
C LYS A 75 -0.12 32.49 18.01
N LYS A 76 1.13 32.91 18.26
CA LYS A 76 2.32 32.11 17.94
C LYS A 76 2.32 30.78 18.71
N LYS A 77 2.02 30.81 20.01
CA LYS A 77 1.92 29.60 20.84
C LYS A 77 0.86 28.63 20.29
N LEU A 78 -0.33 29.15 19.94
CA LEU A 78 -1.42 28.34 19.37
C LEU A 78 -1.03 27.73 18.03
N TYR A 79 -0.44 28.53 17.14
CA TYR A 79 0.02 28.06 15.83
C TYR A 79 1.09 26.97 15.95
N THR A 80 2.05 27.14 16.87
CA THR A 80 3.05 26.10 17.15
C THR A 80 2.39 24.80 17.63
N CYS A 81 1.45 24.87 18.57
CA CYS A 81 0.72 23.70 19.06
C CYS A 81 -0.10 23.02 17.94
N GLU A 82 -0.76 23.80 17.10
CA GLU A 82 -1.53 23.30 15.95
C GLU A 82 -0.63 22.57 14.94
N LEU A 83 0.56 23.14 14.65
CA LEU A 83 1.56 22.49 13.80
C LEU A 83 2.06 21.18 14.39
N GLU A 84 2.34 21.14 15.70
CA GLU A 84 2.75 19.92 16.39
C GLU A 84 1.67 18.84 16.31
N GLN A 85 0.41 19.19 16.55
CA GLN A 85 -0.72 18.27 16.43
C GLN A 85 -0.88 17.75 14.99
N ARG A 86 -0.79 18.64 13.99
CA ARG A 86 -0.82 18.24 12.57
C ARG A 86 0.33 17.30 12.26
N PHE A 87 1.55 17.61 12.69
CA PHE A 87 2.71 16.77 12.48
C PHE A 87 2.51 15.36 13.05
N GLN A 88 2.02 15.24 14.29
CA GLN A 88 1.72 13.93 14.88
C GLN A 88 0.62 13.18 14.12
N LYS A 89 -0.43 13.88 13.68
CA LYS A 89 -1.49 13.30 12.86
C LYS A 89 -0.95 12.76 11.53
N LEU A 90 -0.17 13.57 10.81
CA LEU A 90 0.47 13.18 9.55
C LEU A 90 1.42 11.99 9.75
N LYS A 91 2.20 11.98 10.83
CA LYS A 91 3.09 10.86 11.19
C LYS A 91 2.30 9.57 11.44
N SER A 92 1.20 9.65 12.19
CA SER A 92 0.33 8.50 12.46
C SER A 92 -0.32 7.98 11.18
N GLN A 93 -0.81 8.88 10.31
CA GLN A 93 -1.37 8.51 9.01
C GLN A 93 -0.34 7.84 8.10
N ALA A 94 0.90 8.35 8.08
CA ALA A 94 1.98 7.72 7.33
C ALA A 94 2.29 6.30 7.84
N ALA A 95 2.38 6.11 9.16
CA ALA A 95 2.56 4.79 9.75
C ALA A 95 1.41 3.83 9.40
N GLN A 96 0.16 4.29 9.47
CA GLN A 96 -1.00 3.50 9.08
C GLN A 96 -0.96 3.13 7.59
N ALA A 97 -0.60 4.05 6.71
CA ALA A 97 -0.45 3.78 5.28
C ALA A 97 0.66 2.74 5.03
N SER A 98 1.79 2.81 5.75
CA SER A 98 2.84 1.78 5.66
C SER A 98 2.35 0.40 6.09
N LEU A 99 1.53 0.31 7.15
CA LEU A 99 0.90 -0.95 7.55
C LEU A 99 0.00 -1.50 6.44
N GLN A 100 -0.82 -0.66 5.81
CA GLN A 100 -1.68 -1.08 4.71
C GLN A 100 -0.88 -1.60 3.51
N VAL A 101 0.21 -0.92 3.14
CA VAL A 101 1.10 -1.38 2.07
C VAL A 101 1.68 -2.75 2.38
N ASN A 102 2.16 -2.98 3.61
CA ASN A 102 2.72 -4.27 4.01
C ASN A 102 1.68 -5.39 3.95
N LEU A 103 0.45 -5.15 4.41
CA LEU A 103 -0.64 -6.13 4.34
C LEU A 103 -0.96 -6.51 2.90
N LEU A 104 -1.13 -5.51 2.03
CA LEU A 104 -1.40 -5.74 0.60
C LEU A 104 -0.25 -6.48 -0.09
N GLN A 105 1.00 -6.17 0.25
CA GLN A 105 2.16 -6.89 -0.27
C GLN A 105 2.18 -8.36 0.17
N MET A 106 1.78 -8.67 1.41
CA MET A 106 1.67 -10.05 1.88
C MET A 106 0.56 -10.80 1.15
N GLU A 107 -0.62 -10.19 1.02
CA GLU A 107 -1.75 -10.77 0.28
C GLU A 107 -1.39 -11.01 -1.18
N GLN A 108 -0.75 -10.04 -1.84
CA GLN A 108 -0.29 -10.17 -3.22
C GLN A 108 0.66 -11.37 -3.39
N LYS A 109 1.63 -11.55 -2.47
CA LYS A 109 2.53 -12.70 -2.51
C LYS A 109 1.79 -14.02 -2.33
N SER A 110 0.82 -14.07 -1.41
CA SER A 110 -0.02 -15.25 -1.20
C SER A 110 -0.80 -15.61 -2.46
N LEU A 111 -1.47 -14.64 -3.09
CA LEU A 111 -2.24 -14.83 -4.32
C LEU A 111 -1.36 -15.26 -5.50
N ILE A 112 -0.15 -14.70 -5.64
CA ILE A 112 0.82 -15.13 -6.65
C ILE A 112 1.17 -16.62 -6.47
N ASN A 113 1.42 -17.04 -5.23
CA ASN A 113 1.76 -18.42 -4.92
C ASN A 113 0.58 -19.37 -5.22
N GLU A 114 -0.62 -19.02 -4.76
CA GLU A 114 -1.85 -19.79 -5.04
C GLU A 114 -2.10 -19.90 -6.55
N ASN A 115 -1.95 -18.79 -7.28
CA ASN A 115 -2.11 -18.79 -8.73
C ASN A 115 -1.11 -19.71 -9.44
N SER A 116 0.15 -19.75 -8.97
CA SER A 116 1.16 -20.68 -9.49
C SER A 116 0.76 -22.14 -9.25
N MET A 117 0.33 -22.46 -8.03
CA MET A 117 -0.13 -23.81 -7.67
C MET A 117 -1.32 -24.25 -8.52
N LEU A 118 -2.31 -23.37 -8.71
CA LEU A 118 -3.48 -23.64 -9.54
C LEU A 118 -3.10 -23.86 -11.02
N LYS A 119 -2.16 -23.08 -11.55
CA LYS A 119 -1.63 -23.28 -12.90
C LYS A 119 -0.95 -24.64 -13.04
N ASP A 120 -0.15 -25.05 -12.07
CA ASP A 120 0.54 -26.33 -12.12
C ASP A 120 -0.43 -27.52 -11.95
N HIS A 121 -1.43 -27.39 -11.07
CA HIS A 121 -2.52 -28.35 -10.96
C HIS A 121 -3.29 -28.49 -12.29
N THR A 122 -3.55 -27.37 -12.97
CA THR A 122 -4.22 -27.36 -14.28
C THR A 122 -3.38 -28.09 -15.34
N LYS A 123 -2.07 -27.83 -15.40
CA LYS A 123 -1.15 -28.52 -16.31
C LYS A 123 -1.14 -30.03 -16.06
N LEU A 124 -1.02 -30.44 -14.79
CA LEU A 124 -1.01 -31.84 -14.41
C LEU A 124 -2.32 -32.55 -14.78
N THR A 125 -3.46 -31.90 -14.49
CA THR A 125 -4.79 -32.42 -14.85
C THR A 125 -4.92 -32.59 -16.36
N LYS A 126 -4.44 -31.61 -17.15
CA LYS A 126 -4.44 -31.70 -18.61
C LYS A 126 -3.61 -32.89 -19.11
N GLN A 127 -2.39 -33.08 -18.60
CA GLN A 127 -1.55 -34.23 -18.97
C GLN A 127 -2.22 -35.57 -18.61
N MET A 128 -2.86 -35.66 -17.45
CA MET A 128 -3.59 -36.85 -17.05
C MET A 128 -4.74 -37.18 -18.01
N ILE A 129 -5.50 -36.16 -18.45
CA ILE A 129 -6.57 -36.32 -19.43
C ILE A 129 -6.02 -36.80 -20.78
N GLU A 130 -4.91 -36.21 -21.25
CA GLU A 130 -4.26 -36.62 -22.51
C GLU A 130 -3.80 -38.09 -22.47
N LEU A 131 -3.19 -38.52 -21.35
CA LEU A 131 -2.81 -39.93 -21.16
C LEU A 131 -4.04 -40.86 -21.14
N GLN A 132 -5.13 -40.45 -20.48
CA GLN A 132 -6.38 -41.20 -20.48
C GLN A 132 -6.98 -41.31 -21.89
N GLU A 133 -6.96 -40.24 -22.67
CA GLU A 133 -7.50 -40.26 -24.03
C GLU A 133 -6.65 -41.13 -24.96
N SER A 134 -5.32 -41.05 -24.85
CA SER A 134 -4.40 -41.96 -25.55
C SER A 134 -4.68 -43.43 -25.23
N LYS A 135 -4.88 -43.75 -23.93
CA LYS A 135 -5.28 -45.11 -23.51
C LYS A 135 -6.62 -45.53 -24.11
N LYS A 136 -7.63 -44.64 -24.09
CA LYS A 136 -8.93 -44.91 -24.70
C LYS A 136 -8.80 -45.15 -26.21
N ASP A 137 -7.96 -44.40 -26.91
CA ASP A 137 -7.72 -44.57 -28.33
C ASP A 137 -7.09 -45.92 -28.67
N VAL A 138 -6.14 -46.41 -27.86
CA VAL A 138 -5.60 -47.77 -28.01
C VAL A 138 -6.70 -48.82 -27.86
N ILE A 139 -7.50 -48.72 -26.80
CA ILE A 139 -8.62 -49.66 -26.56
C ILE A 139 -9.64 -49.61 -27.71
N ARG A 140 -10.01 -48.42 -28.19
CA ARG A 140 -10.91 -48.25 -29.34
C ARG A 140 -10.33 -48.90 -30.60
N LYS A 141 -9.02 -48.79 -30.83
CA LYS A 141 -8.33 -49.43 -31.98
C LYS A 141 -8.37 -50.96 -31.85
N GLU A 142 -8.12 -51.51 -30.67
CA GLU A 142 -8.22 -52.97 -30.41
C GLU A 142 -9.64 -53.49 -30.61
N ILE A 143 -10.66 -52.81 -30.06
CA ILE A 143 -12.07 -53.17 -30.26
C ILE A 143 -12.39 -53.20 -31.76
N LYS A 144 -11.99 -52.16 -32.51
CA LYS A 144 -12.18 -52.13 -33.96
C LYS A 144 -11.47 -53.29 -34.64
N PHE A 145 -10.23 -53.60 -34.27
CA PHE A 145 -9.50 -54.74 -34.82
C PHE A 145 -10.27 -56.05 -34.64
N TYR A 146 -10.71 -56.36 -33.42
CA TYR A 146 -11.48 -57.59 -33.16
C TYR A 146 -12.85 -57.60 -33.86
N GLN A 147 -13.54 -56.47 -33.91
CA GLN A 147 -14.81 -56.35 -34.65
C GLN A 147 -14.67 -56.68 -36.13
N HIS A 148 -13.55 -56.34 -36.78
CA HIS A 148 -13.32 -56.64 -38.20
C HIS A 148 -12.70 -58.03 -38.41
N PHE A 149 -11.79 -58.45 -37.54
CA PHE A 149 -11.05 -59.71 -37.68
C PHE A 149 -11.93 -60.94 -37.40
N VAL A 150 -12.79 -60.90 -36.37
CA VAL A 150 -13.61 -62.07 -35.98
C VAL A 150 -14.59 -62.50 -37.07
N PRO A 151 -15.38 -61.61 -37.71
CA PRO A 151 -16.24 -62.01 -38.84
C PRO A 151 -15.45 -62.51 -40.06
N THR A 152 -14.28 -61.93 -40.31
CA THR A 152 -13.41 -62.31 -41.44
C THR A 152 -12.85 -63.73 -41.28
N GLN A 153 -12.48 -64.13 -40.07
CA GLN A 153 -12.03 -65.50 -39.76
C GLN A 153 -13.17 -66.53 -39.88
N MET A 154 -14.42 -66.15 -39.59
CA MET A 154 -15.59 -67.03 -39.72
C MET A 154 -16.10 -67.17 -41.16
N CYS A 155 -15.69 -66.28 -42.08
CA CYS A 155 -16.06 -66.31 -43.50
C CYS A 155 -15.09 -67.18 -44.35
N GLY A 156 -14.09 -67.81 -43.72
CA GLY A 156 -13.09 -68.67 -44.35
C GLY A 156 -13.29 -70.16 -44.08
N THR A 157 -14.47 -70.71 -44.32
CA THR A 157 -14.65 -72.16 -44.53
C THR A 157 -15.49 -72.37 -45.78
N VAL A 158 -14.79 -72.63 -46.89
CA VAL A 158 -15.42 -73.12 -48.12
C VAL A 158 -15.77 -74.58 -47.92
N GLY A 159 -17.06 -74.90 -47.87
CA GLY A 159 -17.55 -76.26 -48.06
C GLY A 159 -18.73 -76.68 -47.18
N GLY A 160 -19.94 -76.24 -47.55
CA GLY A 160 -21.18 -76.98 -47.27
C GLY A 160 -21.92 -76.65 -45.97
N ASN A 161 -23.11 -76.06 -46.12
CA ASN A 161 -24.22 -76.03 -45.19
C ASN A 161 -23.95 -75.55 -43.74
N MET A 162 -24.27 -74.28 -43.46
CA MET A 162 -24.71 -73.88 -42.13
C MET A 162 -25.96 -73.03 -42.22
N VAL A 163 -27.04 -73.62 -41.73
CA VAL A 163 -28.37 -73.04 -41.62
C VAL A 163 -28.33 -71.93 -40.58
N ASN A 164 -28.88 -70.78 -40.96
CA ASN A 164 -29.25 -69.61 -40.16
C ASN A 164 -29.37 -69.87 -38.64
N ASN A 165 -28.40 -69.42 -37.81
CA ASN A 165 -28.57 -69.16 -36.37
C ASN A 165 -27.32 -68.55 -35.69
N LEU A 166 -26.76 -67.46 -36.22
CA LEU A 166 -25.65 -66.76 -35.54
C LEU A 166 -25.96 -65.26 -35.41
N ILE A 167 -26.87 -64.95 -34.48
CA ILE A 167 -26.86 -63.66 -33.79
C ILE A 167 -25.60 -63.68 -32.89
N PRO A 168 -24.67 -62.71 -33.01
CA PRO A 168 -23.58 -62.63 -32.06
C PRO A 168 -24.18 -62.24 -30.70
N VAL A 169 -24.04 -63.14 -29.71
CA VAL A 169 -24.42 -62.91 -28.30
C VAL A 169 -23.45 -61.89 -27.69
N TRP A 170 -23.56 -60.64 -28.11
CA TRP A 170 -23.00 -59.46 -27.42
C TRP A 170 -23.94 -58.25 -27.49
N VAL A 171 -25.04 -58.35 -28.25
CA VAL A 171 -26.11 -57.36 -28.23
C VAL A 171 -27.19 -57.80 -27.24
N ASN A 172 -26.85 -57.88 -25.95
CA ASN A 172 -27.82 -57.66 -24.87
C ASN A 172 -27.14 -57.57 -23.50
N ASN A 173 -26.74 -56.38 -23.08
CA ASN A 173 -27.04 -55.93 -21.71
C ASN A 173 -26.90 -54.42 -21.59
N SER A 174 -27.95 -53.69 -21.98
CA SER A 174 -28.24 -52.42 -21.32
C SER A 174 -28.86 -52.76 -19.97
N SER A 175 -28.05 -52.87 -18.91
CA SER A 175 -28.42 -52.44 -17.54
C SER A 175 -27.33 -52.84 -16.52
N MET A 176 -26.99 -51.88 -15.66
CA MET A 176 -26.38 -52.02 -14.33
C MET A 176 -24.84 -52.10 -14.18
N ALA A 177 -24.34 -51.02 -13.58
CA ALA A 177 -23.25 -50.97 -12.59
C ALA A 177 -21.81 -51.18 -13.07
N ALA A 178 -21.19 -50.07 -13.51
CA ALA A 178 -19.76 -49.82 -13.25
C ALA A 178 -19.48 -48.32 -13.09
N THR A 179 -20.30 -47.63 -12.30
CA THR A 179 -19.90 -46.37 -11.64
C THR A 179 -19.02 -46.69 -10.43
N GLN A 180 -17.91 -47.39 -10.62
CA GLN A 180 -16.87 -47.56 -9.61
C GLN A 180 -15.52 -47.63 -10.31
N GLY A 181 -14.90 -46.47 -10.51
CA GLY A 181 -13.61 -46.39 -11.18
C GLY A 181 -13.21 -44.97 -11.56
N LEU A 182 -13.35 -44.00 -10.65
CA LEU A 182 -12.64 -42.71 -10.69
C LEU A 182 -12.86 -41.97 -9.36
N THR A 183 -12.26 -42.50 -8.30
CA THR A 183 -11.96 -41.73 -7.09
C THR A 183 -10.50 -41.97 -6.74
N LEU A 184 -9.62 -41.36 -7.52
CA LEU A 184 -8.29 -41.02 -7.04
C LEU A 184 -8.04 -39.52 -7.28
N LEU A 185 -8.81 -38.72 -6.55
CA LEU A 185 -8.46 -37.36 -6.20
C LEU A 185 -8.89 -37.21 -4.74
N HIS A 186 -8.00 -37.62 -3.83
CA HIS A 186 -8.09 -37.14 -2.46
C HIS A 186 -7.98 -35.60 -2.51
N PRO A 187 -8.88 -34.85 -1.87
CA PRO A 187 -8.62 -33.45 -1.60
C PRO A 187 -7.51 -33.39 -0.53
N VAL A 188 -6.26 -33.18 -0.94
CA VAL A 188 -5.24 -32.68 -0.01
C VAL A 188 -5.54 -31.20 0.19
N GLY A 189 -6.37 -30.93 1.20
CA GLY A 189 -6.84 -29.60 1.52
C GLY A 189 -7.44 -29.53 2.91
N GLN A 190 -6.71 -29.96 3.94
CA GLN A 190 -6.93 -29.52 5.32
C GLN A 190 -5.60 -29.44 6.08
N LEU A 191 -4.87 -28.35 5.88
CA LEU A 191 -3.99 -27.85 6.94
C LEU A 191 -4.84 -26.94 7.82
N SER A 192 -5.29 -27.48 8.95
CA SER A 192 -5.96 -26.75 10.01
C SER A 192 -4.99 -25.75 10.66
N ASN A 193 -5.02 -24.49 10.24
CA ASN A 193 -4.49 -23.39 11.05
C ASN A 193 -5.55 -22.97 12.05
N GLN A 194 -5.59 -23.66 13.18
CA GLN A 194 -6.31 -23.21 14.36
C GLN A 194 -5.40 -22.26 15.17
N THR A 195 -5.43 -20.98 14.83
CA THR A 195 -5.04 -19.91 15.77
C THR A 195 -6.21 -18.94 15.84
N ARG A 196 -7.18 -19.25 16.71
CA ARG A 196 -8.19 -18.28 17.14
C ARG A 196 -7.47 -17.19 17.94
N LEU A 197 -7.38 -15.98 17.39
CA LEU A 197 -7.12 -14.79 18.20
C LEU A 197 -8.40 -14.42 18.96
N PRO A 198 -8.33 -14.04 20.25
CA PRO A 198 -9.50 -13.71 21.04
C PRO A 198 -10.15 -12.40 20.56
N ARG A 199 -11.47 -12.42 20.39
CA ARG A 199 -12.30 -11.25 20.14
C ARG A 199 -12.35 -10.39 21.42
N PRO A 200 -12.12 -9.07 21.36
CA PRO A 200 -12.29 -8.21 22.53
C PRO A 200 -13.79 -8.09 22.85
N GLN A 201 -14.15 -8.38 24.10
CA GLN A 201 -15.46 -8.08 24.63
C GLN A 201 -15.58 -6.55 24.76
N ALA A 202 -16.53 -5.98 24.01
CA ALA A 202 -17.01 -4.64 24.29
C ALA A 202 -17.88 -4.71 25.55
N LEU A 203 -17.34 -4.27 26.69
CA LEU A 203 -18.13 -3.87 27.84
C LEU A 203 -18.54 -2.42 27.61
N GLY A 204 -19.82 -2.23 27.31
CA GLY A 204 -20.48 -0.96 27.56
C GLY A 204 -20.69 -0.81 29.05
N GLN A 205 -20.25 0.34 29.58
CA GLN A 205 -20.86 1.20 30.60
C GLN A 205 -20.35 2.62 30.31
#